data_AF-J0D837-F1
#
_entry.id   AF-J0D837-F1
#
_cell.length_a   1.000
_cell.length_b   1.000
_cell.length_c   1.000
_cell.angle_alpha   90.00
_cell.angle_beta   90.00
_cell.angle_gamma   90.00
#
_symmetry.space_group_name_H-M   'P 1'
#
loop_
_entity.id
_entity.type
_entity.pdbx_description
1 polymer ?
#
loop_
_entity_poly.entity_id
_entity_poly.type
_entity_poly.pdbx_seq_one_letter_code
_entity_poly.pdbx_strand_id
1 'polypeptide(L)'
;MLSHCSSLKKLSIFGSRCRLVTPPTQQYAPLVSKLERLDVGIFHDCLSFVHAFPCHSIAHVSVPVEQEGVAEVLLGQLDGNLLLRLESGPDMVILDYTAPASGMRRSFIYAEAVPESVVISGFHATDELLARVCEVRVSSACVALLSGLRALPSCTRFAVCGANEHPLEPPPATLALPKLHMIEIACSAGYSDADARVFVDAAVAQVKGPVRVLVDDGTSCRDITSVSPRDCVNVS
;
A
#
# COMPACT_ATOMS: atom_id res chain seq x y z
N MET A 1 -18.12 -26.40 -14.42
CA MET A 1 -17.92 -25.20 -15.26
C MET A 1 -16.45 -24.91 -15.58
N LEU A 2 -15.48 -25.03 -14.66
CA LEU A 2 -14.06 -24.73 -14.97
C LEU A 2 -13.35 -25.73 -15.91
N SER A 3 -13.85 -26.96 -16.08
CA SER A 3 -13.23 -27.99 -16.94
C SER A 3 -13.10 -27.59 -18.42
N HIS A 4 -13.82 -26.56 -18.87
CA HIS A 4 -13.73 -26.01 -20.23
C HIS A 4 -12.73 -24.85 -20.36
N CYS A 5 -12.09 -24.44 -19.26
CA CYS A 5 -11.16 -23.31 -19.22
C CYS A 5 -9.70 -23.80 -19.21
N SER A 6 -9.33 -24.66 -20.18
CA SER A 6 -8.00 -25.31 -20.24
C SER A 6 -6.82 -24.35 -20.46
N SER A 7 -7.10 -23.10 -20.86
CA SER A 7 -6.14 -22.01 -21.08
C SER A 7 -6.24 -20.90 -20.03
N LEU A 8 -6.92 -21.14 -18.90
CA LEU A 8 -7.11 -20.13 -17.87
C LEU A 8 -5.78 -19.76 -17.21
N LYS A 9 -5.28 -18.55 -17.50
CA LYS A 9 -4.07 -17.99 -16.88
C LYS A 9 -4.35 -17.06 -15.72
N LYS A 10 -5.51 -16.39 -15.75
CA LYS A 10 -5.94 -15.44 -14.72
C LYS A 10 -7.33 -15.80 -14.23
N LEU A 11 -7.50 -15.88 -12.91
CA LEU A 11 -8.78 -16.04 -12.25
C LEU A 11 -8.95 -14.90 -11.26
N SER A 12 -10.06 -14.17 -11.37
CA SER A 12 -10.41 -13.14 -10.41
C SER A 12 -11.75 -13.51 -9.78
N ILE A 13 -11.77 -13.60 -8.46
CA ILE A 13 -12.94 -13.99 -7.68
C ILE A 13 -13.23 -12.84 -6.73
N PHE A 14 -14.40 -12.23 -6.89
CA PHE A 14 -14.85 -11.14 -6.03
C PHE A 14 -16.18 -11.54 -5.39
N GLY A 15 -16.30 -11.29 -4.10
CA GLY A 15 -17.52 -11.53 -3.35
C GLY A 15 -17.76 -10.43 -2.33
N SER A 16 -18.96 -10.43 -1.77
CA SER A 16 -19.29 -9.64 -0.59
C SER A 16 -20.09 -10.54 0.34
N ARG A 17 -19.72 -10.59 1.62
CA ARG A 17 -20.39 -11.41 2.66
C ARG A 17 -20.56 -12.89 2.29
N CYS A 18 -19.68 -13.41 1.45
CA CYS A 18 -19.69 -14.80 1.02
C CYS A 18 -18.54 -15.57 1.68
N ARG A 19 -18.68 -16.89 1.76
CA ARG A 19 -17.59 -17.82 2.13
C ARG A 19 -17.08 -18.50 0.88
N LEU A 20 -15.77 -18.45 0.64
CA LEU A 20 -15.16 -19.29 -0.39
C LEU A 20 -14.99 -20.70 0.14
N VAL A 21 -15.62 -21.66 -0.53
CA VAL A 21 -15.46 -23.08 -0.22
C VAL A 21 -14.44 -23.67 -1.15
N THR A 22 -13.39 -24.28 -0.58
CA THR A 22 -12.39 -25.04 -1.32
C THR A 22 -13.06 -26.17 -2.10
N PRO A 23 -12.97 -26.20 -3.44
CA PRO A 23 -13.48 -27.32 -4.21
C PRO A 23 -12.64 -28.59 -3.99
N PRO A 24 -13.19 -29.80 -4.21
CA PRO A 24 -12.45 -31.05 -4.06
C PRO A 24 -11.22 -31.07 -4.99
N THR A 25 -10.02 -31.23 -4.42
CA THR A 25 -8.71 -30.99 -5.04
C THR A 25 -8.45 -31.78 -6.33
N GLN A 26 -9.02 -32.98 -6.47
CA GLN A 26 -8.71 -33.85 -7.62
C GLN A 26 -9.25 -33.34 -8.96
N GLN A 27 -10.31 -32.53 -8.99
CA GLN A 27 -10.95 -32.11 -10.24
C GLN A 27 -10.31 -30.87 -10.89
N TYR A 28 -9.49 -30.13 -10.15
CA TYR A 28 -9.01 -28.81 -10.56
C TYR A 28 -7.49 -28.69 -10.61
N ALA A 29 -6.73 -29.68 -10.11
CA ALA A 29 -5.27 -29.67 -10.10
C ALA A 29 -4.60 -29.31 -11.45
N PRO A 30 -5.07 -29.83 -12.62
CA PRO A 30 -4.48 -29.46 -13.92
C PRO A 30 -4.70 -27.98 -14.28
N LEU A 31 -5.81 -27.40 -13.82
CA LEU A 31 -6.16 -26.00 -14.07
C LEU A 31 -5.36 -25.06 -13.16
N VAL A 32 -5.20 -25.44 -11.89
CA VAL A 32 -4.43 -24.65 -10.93
C VAL A 32 -2.95 -24.60 -11.29
N SER A 33 -2.37 -25.71 -11.79
CA SER A 33 -0.96 -25.76 -12.20
C SER A 33 -0.58 -24.79 -13.34
N LYS A 34 -1.57 -24.29 -14.09
CA LYS A 34 -1.38 -23.35 -15.21
C LYS A 34 -1.77 -21.91 -14.87
N LEU A 35 -2.31 -21.68 -13.67
CA LEU A 35 -2.80 -20.38 -13.26
C LEU A 35 -1.61 -19.48 -12.92
N GLU A 36 -1.42 -18.43 -13.70
CA GLU A 36 -0.35 -17.43 -13.53
C GLU A 36 -0.76 -16.34 -12.54
N ARG A 37 -2.06 -16.10 -12.34
CA ARG A 37 -2.57 -15.08 -11.43
C ARG A 37 -3.93 -15.44 -10.84
N LEU A 38 -4.01 -15.41 -9.51
CA LEU A 38 -5.26 -15.46 -8.76
C LEU A 38 -5.47 -14.12 -8.03
N ASP A 39 -6.54 -13.41 -8.39
CA ASP A 39 -7.05 -12.26 -7.62
C ASP A 39 -8.24 -12.73 -6.78
N VAL A 40 -8.15 -12.59 -5.45
CA VAL A 40 -9.27 -12.92 -4.55
C VAL A 40 -9.65 -11.68 -3.77
N GLY A 41 -10.87 -11.17 -3.97
CA GLY A 41 -11.41 -10.02 -3.27
C GLY A 41 -12.58 -10.37 -2.35
N ILE A 42 -12.42 -10.04 -1.07
CA ILE A 42 -13.40 -10.00 0.04
C ILE A 42 -14.25 -11.25 0.21
N PHE A 43 -13.81 -12.12 1.11
CA PHE A 43 -14.61 -13.20 1.68
C PHE A 43 -14.31 -13.33 3.18
N HIS A 44 -15.28 -13.84 3.94
CA HIS A 44 -14.99 -14.40 5.26
C HIS A 44 -14.40 -15.80 5.07
N ASP A 45 -13.36 -16.15 5.84
CA ASP A 45 -12.68 -17.45 5.83
C ASP A 45 -12.11 -17.89 4.46
N CYS A 46 -11.37 -17.01 3.77
CA CYS A 46 -10.80 -17.32 2.45
C CYS A 46 -9.47 -18.09 2.48
N LEU A 47 -8.82 -18.23 3.64
CA LEU A 47 -7.49 -18.83 3.73
C LEU A 47 -7.46 -20.27 3.22
N SER A 48 -8.42 -21.10 3.60
CA SER A 48 -8.49 -22.51 3.16
C SER A 48 -8.66 -22.62 1.64
N PHE A 49 -9.34 -21.67 1.02
CA PHE A 49 -9.44 -21.56 -0.43
C PHE A 49 -8.09 -21.14 -1.02
N VAL A 50 -7.49 -20.04 -0.55
CA VAL A 50 -6.16 -19.56 -1.01
C VAL A 50 -5.10 -20.67 -0.90
N HIS A 51 -5.05 -21.39 0.22
CA HIS A 51 -4.09 -22.50 0.44
C HIS A 51 -4.34 -23.72 -0.44
N ALA A 52 -5.57 -23.95 -0.88
CA ALA A 52 -5.91 -25.11 -1.71
C ALA A 52 -5.54 -24.94 -3.19
N PHE A 53 -5.15 -23.74 -3.59
CA PHE A 53 -4.62 -23.48 -4.92
C PHE A 53 -3.09 -23.53 -4.84
N PRO A 54 -2.42 -24.61 -5.32
CA PRO A 54 -0.98 -24.65 -5.48
C PRO A 54 -0.55 -23.73 -6.63
N CYS A 55 -0.78 -22.43 -6.49
CA CYS A 55 -0.30 -21.43 -7.42
C CYS A 55 1.06 -20.97 -6.91
N HIS A 56 2.09 -21.03 -7.75
CA HIS A 56 3.29 -20.24 -7.54
C HIS A 56 3.01 -18.72 -7.55
N SER A 57 1.78 -18.29 -7.89
CA SER A 57 1.40 -16.89 -8.12
C SER A 57 -0.01 -16.55 -7.62
N ILE A 58 -0.26 -16.59 -6.30
CA ILE A 58 -1.38 -15.83 -5.70
C ILE A 58 -0.90 -14.39 -5.53
N ALA A 59 -1.02 -13.64 -6.62
CA ALA A 59 -0.45 -12.31 -6.72
C ALA A 59 -1.28 -11.26 -5.97
N HIS A 60 -2.58 -11.44 -5.77
CA HIS A 60 -3.41 -10.39 -5.14
C HIS A 60 -4.50 -10.99 -4.26
N VAL A 61 -4.43 -10.70 -2.95
CA VAL A 61 -5.47 -11.09 -1.99
C VAL A 61 -5.96 -9.83 -1.28
N SER A 62 -7.27 -9.60 -1.27
CA SER A 62 -7.91 -8.52 -0.52
C SER A 62 -8.83 -9.08 0.56
N VAL A 63 -8.60 -8.67 1.81
CA VAL A 63 -9.41 -9.08 2.96
C VAL A 63 -9.89 -7.87 3.78
N PRO A 64 -11.04 -7.96 4.45
CA PRO A 64 -11.43 -6.98 5.47
C PRO A 64 -10.41 -6.91 6.61
N VAL A 65 -10.22 -5.71 7.17
CA VAL A 65 -9.21 -5.49 8.23
C VAL A 65 -9.53 -6.24 9.53
N GLU A 66 -10.80 -6.56 9.79
CA GLU A 66 -11.24 -7.20 11.04
C GLU A 66 -10.79 -8.67 11.15
N GLN A 67 -10.23 -9.24 10.08
CA GLN A 67 -9.72 -10.62 10.06
C GLN A 67 -8.23 -10.67 10.43
N GLU A 68 -7.89 -10.29 11.67
CA GLU A 68 -6.50 -10.18 12.13
C GLU A 68 -5.67 -11.45 11.93
N GLY A 69 -6.22 -12.62 12.30
CA GLY A 69 -5.52 -13.90 12.11
C GLY A 69 -5.30 -14.26 10.63
N VAL A 70 -6.12 -13.74 9.72
CA VAL A 70 -5.91 -13.89 8.27
C VAL A 70 -4.83 -12.92 7.80
N ALA A 71 -4.84 -11.68 8.30
CA ALA A 71 -3.86 -10.68 7.96
C ALA A 71 -2.43 -11.11 8.34
N GLU A 72 -2.23 -11.65 9.53
CA GLU A 72 -0.93 -12.13 9.99
C GLU A 72 -0.35 -13.20 9.05
N VAL A 73 -1.16 -14.21 8.71
CA VAL A 73 -0.76 -15.27 7.78
C VAL A 73 -0.43 -14.72 6.39
N LEU A 74 -1.25 -13.80 5.88
CA LEU A 74 -1.05 -13.21 4.55
C LEU A 74 0.19 -12.31 4.48
N LEU A 75 0.46 -11.53 5.53
CA LEU A 75 1.65 -10.69 5.65
C LEU A 75 2.92 -11.54 5.78
N GLY A 76 2.86 -12.66 6.53
CA GLY A 76 3.97 -13.60 6.67
C GLY A 76 4.38 -14.31 5.37
N GLN A 77 3.54 -14.26 4.32
CA GLN A 77 3.88 -14.80 2.99
C GLN A 77 4.69 -13.82 2.13
N LEU A 78 4.73 -12.54 2.52
CA LEU A 78 5.50 -11.55 1.79
C LEU A 78 6.97 -11.68 2.17
N ASP A 79 7.84 -11.83 1.17
CA ASP A 79 9.30 -11.91 1.35
C ASP A 79 10.03 -10.73 0.69
N GLY A 80 11.16 -10.35 1.26
CA GLY A 80 12.03 -9.27 0.75
C GLY A 80 11.49 -7.85 0.96
N ASN A 81 11.93 -6.92 0.11
CA ASN A 81 11.55 -5.51 0.16
C ASN A 81 10.08 -5.32 -0.20
N LEU A 82 9.43 -4.34 0.43
CA LEU A 82 8.00 -4.07 0.29
C LEU A 82 7.73 -2.66 -0.22
N LEU A 83 6.70 -2.53 -1.05
CA LEU A 83 6.05 -1.27 -1.38
C LEU A 83 4.76 -1.20 -0.59
N LEU A 84 4.57 -0.10 0.13
CA LEU A 84 3.34 0.19 0.86
C LEU A 84 2.51 1.18 0.06
N ARG A 85 1.20 0.94 -0.02
CA ARG A 85 0.27 1.86 -0.66
C ARG A 85 -0.98 2.07 0.19
N LEU A 86 -1.38 3.32 0.35
CA LEU A 86 -2.56 3.76 1.09
C LEU A 86 -3.44 4.60 0.15
N GLU A 87 -4.64 4.12 -0.15
CA GLU A 87 -5.55 4.78 -1.09
C GLU A 87 -6.94 4.94 -0.49
N SER A 88 -7.53 6.13 -0.63
CA SER A 88 -8.95 6.38 -0.37
C SER A 88 -9.78 6.08 -1.62
N GLY A 89 -10.86 5.32 -1.44
CA GLY A 89 -11.94 5.15 -2.41
C GLY A 89 -13.24 5.81 -1.92
N PRO A 90 -14.33 5.71 -2.70
CA PRO A 90 -15.60 6.39 -2.40
C PRO A 90 -16.22 6.07 -1.03
N ASP A 91 -15.98 4.87 -0.47
CA ASP A 91 -16.47 4.46 0.87
C ASP A 91 -15.52 3.45 1.53
N MET A 92 -14.22 3.54 1.21
CA MET A 92 -13.24 2.60 1.73
C MET A 92 -11.85 3.17 1.76
N VAL A 93 -11.02 2.67 2.68
CA VAL A 93 -9.58 2.88 2.67
C VAL A 93 -8.91 1.54 2.39
N ILE A 94 -7.94 1.56 1.46
CA ILE A 94 -7.19 0.38 1.05
C ILE A 94 -5.75 0.53 1.53
N LEU A 95 -5.29 -0.46 2.30
CA LEU A 95 -3.90 -0.63 2.71
C LEU A 95 -3.29 -1.81 1.95
N ASP A 96 -2.28 -1.54 1.13
CA ASP A 96 -1.67 -2.49 0.22
C ASP A 96 -0.18 -2.69 0.53
N TYR A 97 0.24 -3.95 0.63
CA TYR A 97 1.65 -4.35 0.65
C TYR A 97 1.98 -5.14 -0.60
N THR A 98 3.04 -4.75 -1.31
CA THR A 98 3.52 -5.44 -2.52
C THR A 98 4.99 -5.83 -2.37
N ALA A 99 5.34 -7.09 -2.59
CA ALA A 99 6.70 -7.59 -2.70
C ALA A 99 7.13 -7.60 -4.19
N PRO A 100 7.97 -6.66 -4.66
CA PRO A 100 8.26 -6.51 -6.09
C PRO A 100 8.95 -7.72 -6.72
N ALA A 101 9.82 -8.38 -5.96
CA ALA A 101 10.60 -9.52 -6.45
C ALA A 101 9.72 -10.71 -6.84
N SER A 102 8.64 -10.94 -6.10
CA SER A 102 7.66 -12.00 -6.36
C SER A 102 6.41 -11.51 -7.09
N GLY A 103 6.19 -10.19 -7.16
CA GLY A 103 4.94 -9.59 -7.63
C GLY A 103 3.74 -9.83 -6.69
N MET A 104 3.99 -10.35 -5.50
CA MET A 104 2.95 -10.69 -4.53
C MET A 104 2.39 -9.43 -3.86
N ARG A 105 1.07 -9.33 -3.77
CA ARG A 105 0.35 -8.20 -3.18
C ARG A 105 -0.72 -8.68 -2.19
N ARG A 106 -0.80 -8.00 -1.05
CA ARG A 106 -1.82 -8.18 -0.01
C ARG A 106 -2.50 -6.85 0.26
N SER A 107 -3.81 -6.86 0.21
CA SER A 107 -4.68 -5.70 0.34
C SER A 107 -5.58 -5.88 1.55
N PHE A 108 -5.70 -4.84 2.35
CA PHE A 108 -6.53 -4.79 3.54
C PHE A 108 -7.51 -3.65 3.36
N ILE A 109 -8.80 -3.97 3.45
CA ILE A 109 -9.87 -3.03 3.11
C ILE A 109 -10.60 -2.66 4.39
N TYR A 110 -10.59 -1.35 4.69
CA TYR A 110 -11.46 -0.72 5.67
C TYR A 110 -12.74 -0.32 4.93
N ALA A 111 -13.80 -1.12 5.06
CA ALA A 111 -15.07 -0.88 4.38
C ALA A 111 -15.94 0.15 5.13
N GLU A 112 -16.78 0.88 4.39
CA GLU A 112 -17.69 1.91 4.93
C GLU A 112 -16.93 2.96 5.77
N ALA A 113 -15.67 3.21 5.39
CA ALA A 113 -14.73 4.00 6.17
C ALA A 113 -14.36 5.30 5.47
N VAL A 114 -14.25 6.37 6.24
CA VAL A 114 -13.62 7.63 5.84
C VAL A 114 -12.22 7.71 6.46
N PRO A 115 -11.23 8.32 5.78
CA PRO A 115 -9.84 8.31 6.27
C PRO A 115 -9.68 8.79 7.71
N GLU A 116 -10.43 9.79 8.15
CA GLU A 116 -10.34 10.36 9.50
C GLU A 116 -10.71 9.39 10.62
N SER A 117 -11.53 8.36 10.34
CA SER A 117 -11.96 7.37 11.33
C SER A 117 -11.12 6.09 11.34
N VAL A 118 -10.17 5.97 10.39
CA VAL A 118 -9.36 4.76 10.23
C VAL A 118 -8.16 4.79 11.16
N VAL A 119 -7.92 3.65 11.81
CA VAL A 119 -6.69 3.39 12.57
C VAL A 119 -5.99 2.18 11.98
N ILE A 120 -4.72 2.34 11.61
CA ILE A 120 -3.89 1.22 11.17
C ILE A 120 -3.55 0.37 12.39
N SER A 121 -4.05 -0.86 12.44
CA SER A 121 -3.86 -1.77 13.58
C SER A 121 -2.41 -2.25 13.66
N GLY A 122 -1.97 -2.67 14.86
CA GLY A 122 -0.58 -3.03 15.13
C GLY A 122 -0.03 -4.15 14.23
N PHE A 123 -0.85 -5.11 13.82
CA PHE A 123 -0.45 -6.19 12.91
C PHE A 123 -0.08 -5.69 11.51
N HIS A 124 -0.75 -4.64 11.05
CA HIS A 124 -0.44 -4.00 9.77
C HIS A 124 0.71 -2.99 9.89
N ALA A 125 1.25 -2.77 11.09
CA ALA A 125 2.28 -1.79 11.39
C ALA A 125 3.36 -2.36 12.32
N THR A 126 3.68 -3.65 12.21
CA THR A 126 4.74 -4.27 13.01
C THR A 126 6.11 -3.76 12.58
N ASP A 127 7.03 -3.57 13.52
CA ASP A 127 8.37 -3.06 13.23
C ASP A 127 9.11 -3.92 12.19
N GLU A 128 8.93 -5.24 12.23
CA GLU A 128 9.53 -6.20 11.29
C GLU A 128 9.01 -5.99 9.86
N LEU A 129 7.71 -5.75 9.69
CA LEU A 129 7.10 -5.48 8.40
C LEU A 129 7.55 -4.11 7.87
N LEU A 130 7.47 -3.08 8.71
CA LEU A 130 7.79 -1.70 8.38
C LEU A 130 9.27 -1.49 8.08
N ALA A 131 10.16 -2.26 8.71
CA ALA A 131 11.58 -2.27 8.39
C ALA A 131 11.92 -2.71 6.96
N ARG A 132 10.98 -3.37 6.29
CA ARG A 132 11.14 -3.86 4.90
C ARG A 132 10.50 -2.94 3.86
N VAL A 133 9.71 -1.96 4.29
CA VAL A 133 9.06 -1.00 3.39
C VAL A 133 10.11 -0.05 2.81
N CYS A 134 10.33 -0.12 1.50
CA CYS A 134 11.31 0.71 0.78
C CYS A 134 10.67 1.88 0.01
N GLU A 135 9.37 1.78 -0.29
CA GLU A 135 8.59 2.82 -0.97
C GLU A 135 7.22 2.94 -0.32
N VAL A 136 6.74 4.17 -0.17
CA VAL A 136 5.37 4.47 0.23
C VAL A 136 4.69 5.27 -0.86
N ARG A 137 3.46 4.88 -1.22
CA ARG A 137 2.54 5.68 -2.03
C ARG A 137 1.28 5.96 -1.25
N VAL A 138 0.88 7.21 -1.14
CA VAL A 138 -0.29 7.59 -0.35
C VAL A 138 -1.17 8.56 -1.14
N SER A 139 -2.48 8.35 -1.11
CA SER A 139 -3.41 9.40 -1.54
C SER A 139 -3.41 10.54 -0.52
N SER A 140 -3.50 11.80 -0.95
CA SER A 140 -3.53 12.98 -0.07
C SER A 140 -4.53 12.83 1.09
N ALA A 141 -5.73 12.32 0.81
CA ALA A 141 -6.76 12.04 1.82
C ALA A 141 -6.33 11.07 2.94
N CYS A 142 -5.30 10.24 2.71
CA CYS A 142 -4.81 9.24 3.65
C CYS A 142 -3.49 9.63 4.33
N VAL A 143 -2.96 10.84 4.10
CA VAL A 143 -1.69 11.26 4.70
C VAL A 143 -1.74 11.20 6.23
N ALA A 144 -2.87 11.56 6.84
CA ALA A 144 -3.04 11.51 8.30
C ALA A 144 -2.81 10.11 8.89
N LEU A 145 -3.12 9.06 8.13
CA LEU A 145 -2.99 7.66 8.55
C LEU A 145 -1.54 7.20 8.69
N LEU A 146 -0.59 7.91 8.07
CA LEU A 146 0.84 7.59 8.17
C LEU A 146 1.37 7.70 9.60
N SER A 147 0.70 8.48 10.45
CA SER A 147 1.02 8.56 11.89
C SER A 147 0.94 7.20 12.59
N GLY A 148 0.10 6.27 12.10
CA GLY A 148 0.00 4.91 12.60
C GLY A 148 1.24 4.05 12.33
N LEU A 149 2.09 4.42 11.37
CA LEU A 149 3.26 3.63 10.97
C LEU A 149 4.51 3.96 11.80
N ARG A 150 4.56 5.10 12.51
CA ARG A 150 5.66 5.58 13.37
C ARG A 150 7.04 5.74 12.71
N ALA A 151 7.62 4.68 12.13
CA ALA A 151 8.95 4.67 11.52
C ALA A 151 9.01 3.72 10.31
N LEU A 152 9.70 4.16 9.24
CA LEU A 152 10.00 3.32 8.08
C LEU A 152 11.51 3.41 7.77
N PRO A 153 12.34 2.63 8.48
CA PRO A 153 13.80 2.82 8.48
C PRO A 153 14.48 2.46 7.16
N SER A 154 13.80 1.71 6.29
CA SER A 154 14.28 1.36 4.95
C SER A 154 13.61 2.14 3.84
N CYS A 155 12.67 3.04 4.16
CA CYS A 155 11.95 3.81 3.16
C CYS A 155 12.89 4.81 2.49
N THR A 156 12.89 4.75 1.16
CA THR A 156 13.80 5.53 0.31
C THR A 156 13.04 6.48 -0.61
N ARG A 157 11.80 6.14 -0.95
CA ARG A 157 10.91 6.91 -1.82
C ARG A 157 9.54 7.06 -1.18
N PHE A 158 9.03 8.28 -1.19
CA PHE A 158 7.73 8.61 -0.64
C PHE A 158 6.94 9.41 -1.68
N ALA A 159 5.82 8.89 -2.14
CA ALA A 159 4.98 9.52 -3.15
C ALA A 159 3.61 9.85 -2.58
N VAL A 160 3.16 11.08 -2.80
CA VAL A 160 1.80 11.53 -2.51
C VAL A 160 1.09 11.82 -3.83
N CYS A 161 -0.09 11.24 -4.00
CA CYS A 161 -0.95 11.54 -5.14
C CYS A 161 -2.21 12.23 -4.64
N GLY A 162 -2.60 13.33 -5.28
CA GLY A 162 -3.87 13.97 -4.95
C GLY A 162 -5.05 13.10 -5.38
N ALA A 163 -5.90 12.72 -4.42
CA ALA A 163 -7.28 12.37 -4.74
C ALA A 163 -8.02 13.69 -4.92
N ASN A 164 -8.61 13.89 -6.10
CA ASN A 164 -9.32 15.11 -6.51
C ASN A 164 -10.04 15.77 -5.31
N GLU A 165 -9.69 17.02 -5.00
CA GLU A 165 -10.32 17.91 -3.98
C GLU A 165 -9.77 17.87 -2.54
N HIS A 166 -8.88 16.94 -2.15
CA HIS A 166 -8.31 16.97 -0.78
C HIS A 166 -7.04 17.82 -0.69
N PRO A 167 -6.91 18.74 0.30
CA PRO A 167 -5.70 19.53 0.48
C PRO A 167 -4.48 18.65 0.80
N LEU A 168 -3.30 19.12 0.38
CA LEU A 168 -2.03 18.48 0.73
C LEU A 168 -1.63 18.89 2.15
N GLU A 169 -2.14 18.17 3.13
CA GLU A 169 -1.80 18.42 4.53
C GLU A 169 -0.56 17.64 4.96
N PRO A 170 0.28 18.20 5.84
CA PRO A 170 1.40 17.46 6.41
C PRO A 170 0.88 16.35 7.34
N PRO A 171 1.65 15.25 7.51
CA PRO A 171 1.29 14.21 8.47
C PRO A 171 1.21 14.79 9.89
N PRO A 172 0.19 14.40 10.70
CA PRO A 172 -0.07 14.97 12.03
C PRO A 172 1.01 14.63 13.06
N ALA A 173 1.79 13.58 12.79
CA ALA A 173 2.98 13.22 13.55
C ALA A 173 4.12 12.96 12.57
N THR A 174 5.34 13.32 12.97
CA THR A 174 6.51 13.17 12.11
C THR A 174 6.85 11.69 11.93
N LEU A 175 6.92 11.25 10.66
CA LEU A 175 7.29 9.89 10.30
C LEU A 175 8.82 9.77 10.23
N ALA A 176 9.41 8.81 10.95
CA ALA A 176 10.85 8.64 10.90
C ALA A 176 11.28 7.93 9.59
N LEU A 177 11.94 8.69 8.71
CA LEU A 177 12.36 8.24 7.36
C LEU A 177 13.88 8.43 7.14
N PRO A 178 14.74 7.75 7.91
CA PRO A 178 16.19 8.04 7.95
C PRO A 178 16.94 7.80 6.63
N LYS A 179 16.37 7.03 5.69
CA LYS A 179 16.95 6.71 4.38
C LYS A 179 16.23 7.36 3.20
N LEU A 180 15.29 8.28 3.47
CA LEU A 180 14.55 8.96 2.42
C LEU A 180 15.52 9.75 1.53
N HIS A 181 15.37 9.59 0.23
CA HIS A 181 16.12 10.37 -0.75
C HIS A 181 15.23 10.97 -1.84
N MET A 182 13.96 10.56 -1.92
CA MET A 182 13.02 11.05 -2.94
C MET A 182 11.62 11.23 -2.36
N ILE A 183 11.07 12.43 -2.60
CA ILE A 183 9.66 12.73 -2.43
C ILE A 183 9.06 13.04 -3.80
N GLU A 184 7.91 12.47 -4.10
CA GLU A 184 7.15 12.75 -5.31
C GLU A 184 5.77 13.25 -4.92
N ILE A 185 5.33 14.35 -5.53
CA ILE A 185 4.03 14.95 -5.29
C ILE A 185 3.33 15.10 -6.64
N ALA A 186 2.29 14.31 -6.87
CA ALA A 186 1.44 14.50 -8.03
C ALA A 186 0.43 15.62 -7.74
N CYS A 187 0.73 16.81 -8.27
CA CYS A 187 -0.02 18.06 -8.20
C CYS A 187 -1.12 18.18 -9.27
N SER A 188 -1.34 17.18 -10.11
CA SER A 188 -2.48 17.16 -11.05
C SER A 188 -3.86 17.36 -10.37
N ALA A 189 -3.90 17.29 -9.03
CA ALA A 189 -5.05 17.63 -8.19
C ALA A 189 -5.19 19.11 -7.81
N GLY A 190 -4.31 20.01 -8.28
CA GLY A 190 -4.40 21.47 -8.08
C GLY A 190 -3.63 22.05 -6.90
N TYR A 191 -2.61 21.35 -6.37
CA TYR A 191 -1.78 21.87 -5.27
C TYR A 191 -0.90 23.03 -5.72
N SER A 192 -0.80 24.07 -4.90
CA SER A 192 0.15 25.15 -5.14
C SER A 192 1.58 24.71 -4.77
N ASP A 193 2.58 25.35 -5.37
CA ASP A 193 3.98 25.14 -4.99
C ASP A 193 4.25 25.47 -3.52
N ALA A 194 3.47 26.39 -2.94
CA ALA A 194 3.57 26.73 -1.52
C ALA A 194 3.12 25.55 -0.65
N ASP A 195 1.99 24.92 -0.97
CA ASP A 195 1.47 23.74 -0.25
C ASP A 195 2.46 22.57 -0.35
N ALA A 196 3.00 22.33 -1.54
CA ALA A 196 4.01 21.30 -1.77
C ALA A 196 5.28 21.54 -0.93
N ARG A 197 5.74 22.79 -0.81
CA ARG A 197 6.89 23.15 0.03
C ARG A 197 6.61 22.94 1.51
N VAL A 198 5.47 23.41 2.01
CA VAL A 198 5.08 23.22 3.42
C VAL A 198 5.01 21.73 3.78
N PHE A 199 4.43 20.92 2.89
CA PHE A 199 4.39 19.48 3.05
C PHE A 199 5.80 18.86 3.12
N VAL A 200 6.66 19.22 2.16
CA VAL A 200 8.04 18.72 2.08
C VAL A 200 8.80 19.08 3.34
N ASP A 201 8.77 20.35 3.76
CA ASP A 201 9.50 20.84 4.93
C ASP A 201 9.10 20.06 6.19
N ALA A 202 7.80 19.77 6.37
CA ALA A 202 7.32 18.95 7.46
C ALA A 202 7.76 17.47 7.36
N ALA A 203 7.74 16.89 6.15
CA ALA A 203 8.09 15.49 5.91
C ALA A 203 9.60 15.23 6.01
N VAL A 204 10.43 16.19 5.61
CA VAL A 204 11.90 16.05 5.58
C VAL A 204 12.58 16.49 6.88
N ALA A 205 11.85 17.09 7.82
CA ALA A 205 12.39 17.61 9.09
C ALA A 205 13.24 16.59 9.89
N GLN A 206 13.07 15.28 9.64
CA GLN A 206 13.79 14.20 10.33
C GLN A 206 14.77 13.42 9.42
N VAL A 207 14.98 13.88 8.18
CA VAL A 207 15.79 13.17 7.20
C VAL A 207 17.26 13.59 7.32
N LYS A 208 18.17 12.60 7.33
CA LYS A 208 19.60 12.83 7.57
C LYS A 208 20.40 13.18 6.31
N GLY A 209 19.81 13.05 5.12
CA GLY A 209 20.46 13.22 3.83
C GLY A 209 19.67 14.13 2.89
N PRO A 210 20.26 14.52 1.75
CA PRO A 210 19.57 15.34 0.76
C PRO A 210 18.38 14.57 0.16
N VAL A 211 17.25 15.27 0.01
CA VAL A 211 16.01 14.71 -0.57
C VAL A 211 15.69 15.43 -1.87
N ARG A 212 15.49 14.65 -2.93
CA ARG A 212 14.99 15.14 -4.22
C ARG A 212 13.47 15.25 -4.17
N VAL A 213 12.92 16.37 -4.62
CA VAL A 213 11.47 16.60 -4.65
C VAL A 213 10.99 16.76 -6.08
N LEU A 214 10.16 15.83 -6.53
CA LEU A 214 9.51 15.88 -7.83
C LEU A 214 8.06 16.32 -7.68
N VAL A 215 7.67 17.30 -8.48
CA VAL A 215 6.27 17.72 -8.62
C VAL A 215 5.80 17.40 -10.03
N ASP A 216 4.70 16.66 -10.15
CA ASP A 216 4.04 16.34 -11.41
C ASP A 216 2.67 17.00 -11.47
N ASP A 217 2.50 18.01 -12.34
CA ASP A 217 1.25 18.74 -12.50
C ASP A 217 0.28 18.10 -13.52
N GLY A 218 0.61 16.91 -14.05
CA GLY A 218 -0.15 16.20 -15.09
C GLY A 218 0.25 16.60 -16.52
N THR A 219 1.07 17.63 -16.69
CA THR A 219 1.63 18.05 -17.98
C THR A 219 3.16 18.04 -18.01
N SER A 220 3.79 18.26 -16.85
CA SER A 220 5.23 18.28 -16.68
C SER A 220 5.63 17.77 -15.31
N CYS A 221 6.73 17.01 -15.26
CA CYS A 221 7.39 16.64 -14.01
C CYS A 221 8.62 17.52 -13.83
N ARG A 222 8.68 18.25 -12.72
CA ARG A 222 9.75 19.21 -12.42
C ARG A 222 10.37 18.96 -11.05
N ASP A 223 11.67 19.20 -10.95
CA ASP A 223 12.41 19.15 -9.70
C ASP A 223 12.30 20.52 -9.01
N ILE A 224 11.66 20.58 -7.86
CA ILE A 224 11.37 21.88 -7.20
C ILE A 224 12.34 22.22 -6.07
N THR A 225 13.05 21.22 -5.51
CA THR A 225 14.05 21.43 -4.45
C THR A 225 14.94 20.20 -4.27
N SER A 226 16.26 20.39 -4.14
CA SER A 226 17.11 19.45 -3.38
C SER A 226 17.16 19.95 -1.94
N VAL A 227 16.34 19.39 -1.04
CA VAL A 227 16.37 19.81 0.37
C VAL A 227 17.60 19.18 1.00
N SER A 228 18.58 19.99 1.40
CA SER A 228 19.76 19.49 2.12
C SER A 228 19.46 19.43 3.62
N PRO A 229 20.10 18.54 4.40
CA PRO A 229 19.89 18.46 5.86
C PRO A 229 20.15 19.77 6.63
N ARG A 230 20.78 20.76 5.98
CA ARG A 230 21.09 22.08 6.54
C ARG A 230 19.93 23.09 6.43
N ASP A 231 18.92 22.80 5.62
CA ASP A 231 17.74 23.67 5.45
C ASP A 231 16.64 23.32 6.48
N CYS A 232 16.80 22.23 7.23
CA CYS A 232 16.00 21.89 8.40
C CYS A 232 16.52 22.70 9.60
N VAL A 233 15.95 23.90 9.80
CA VAL A 233 16.28 24.77 10.93
C VAL A 233 15.99 24.02 12.23
N ASN A 234 16.98 23.97 13.13
CA ASN A 234 16.79 23.53 14.52
C ASN A 234 15.70 24.39 15.16
N VAL A 235 14.53 23.81 15.39
CA VAL A 235 13.58 24.37 16.35
C VAL A 235 14.22 24.20 17.73
N SER A 236 14.62 25.33 18.29
CA SER A 236 15.25 25.46 19.61
C SER A 236 14.25 25.22 20.73
#